data_AF-A0A969WP44-F1
#
_entry.id   AF-A0A969WP44-F1
#
_cell.length_a   1.000
_cell.length_b   1.000
_cell.length_c   1.000
_cell.angle_alpha   90.00
_cell.angle_beta   90.00
_cell.angle_gamma   90.00
#
_symmetry.space_group_name_H-M   'P 1'
#
loop_
_entity.id
_entity.type
_entity.pdbx_description
1 polymer ?
#
loop_
_entity_poly.entity_id
_entity_poly.type
_entity_poly.pdbx_seq_one_letter_code
_entity_poly.pdbx_strand_id
1 'polypeptide(L)'
;ELHELYKSNESITDTEEELLSNNLPGLDDIWPVDIFETRVTESLKYKALIKDWKPKIKINEGVDKGLLQKLIKDGENIRDSLKKLEDFQLDIMTRNIVDKVYIELWDGIFKSYHTLEFNYEEYKKIKFKNDYYIPEELMNIDVLSLLDEIISTNKKVPVGALAGIVKPKWKRIQKLIINDNKSIEKMEEYKNARFIINYELNRNRLLKQVEKLLGEFSNRIDFGTQDTEIKLKILMQQVQTALDWHRDKWICCISKIKNHIVDLDTASKLFSIDMSRPIESMDLILENIFIKELKCNYYSTLSKELEDELNAYENYLNKFNVNGEPFNELIGSVKQKNVEKYRVYYEKIVYLYNKKNICNNRIRLLERLETVAPGWAGAIKKREGIHGNSVIPKDIESAWKWSQLNSQINRINSYDLNKIQREIDKINEALMVNARKLAYEKAWYYKIKNTTDEQIQAIKGWRQTMKQVGKGTGKNAPRLLKKARELMPRCQTAIPVWIMPLNRVAENFDPQSNKFDV
;
A
#
# COMPACT_ATOMS: atom_id res chain seq x y z
N GLU A 1 -42.29 11.73 -3.44
CA GLU A 1 -41.89 12.72 -2.41
C GLU A 1 -42.60 12.52 -1.07
N LEU A 2 -43.82 13.04 -0.83
CA LEU A 2 -44.45 12.90 0.51
C LEU A 2 -44.64 11.44 0.94
N HIS A 3 -45.02 10.54 0.02
CA HIS A 3 -45.14 9.11 0.35
C HIS A 3 -43.81 8.50 0.78
N GLU A 4 -42.71 8.89 0.13
CA GLU A 4 -41.37 8.42 0.48
C GLU A 4 -40.92 9.01 1.82
N LEU A 5 -41.23 10.28 2.08
CA LEU A 5 -40.92 10.95 3.34
C LEU A 5 -41.65 10.27 4.51
N TYR A 6 -42.95 10.01 4.40
CA TYR A 6 -43.69 9.29 5.44
C TYR A 6 -43.18 7.85 5.58
N LYS A 7 -43.01 7.11 4.47
CA LYS A 7 -42.48 5.74 4.51
C LYS A 7 -41.10 5.65 5.17
N SER A 8 -40.28 6.70 5.07
CA SER A 8 -38.99 6.74 5.74
C SER A 8 -39.09 6.71 7.28
N ASN A 9 -40.19 7.12 7.90
CA ASN A 9 -40.40 7.01 9.36
C ASN A 9 -40.30 5.56 9.87
N GLU A 10 -40.65 4.58 9.05
CA GLU A 10 -40.54 3.14 9.36
C GLU A 10 -39.20 2.55 8.94
N SER A 11 -38.56 3.15 7.94
CA SER A 11 -37.32 2.63 7.36
C SER A 11 -36.06 3.03 8.15
N ILE A 12 -36.11 4.17 8.84
CA ILE A 12 -35.01 4.69 9.67
C ILE A 12 -35.55 5.21 11.00
N THR A 13 -34.93 4.82 12.12
CA THR A 13 -35.29 5.31 13.47
C THR A 13 -34.66 6.68 13.76
N ASP A 14 -35.15 7.39 14.78
CA ASP A 14 -34.52 8.64 15.26
C ASP A 14 -33.05 8.43 15.62
N THR A 15 -32.74 7.32 16.30
CA THR A 15 -31.38 6.98 16.74
C THR A 15 -30.44 6.69 15.57
N GLU A 16 -30.91 5.97 14.56
CA GLU A 16 -30.14 5.70 13.33
C GLU A 16 -29.90 6.98 12.52
N GLU A 17 -30.89 7.86 12.46
CA GLU A 17 -30.82 9.16 11.78
C GLU A 17 -29.81 10.08 12.49
N GLU A 18 -29.83 10.15 13.83
CA GLU A 18 -28.86 10.88 14.64
C GLU A 18 -27.43 10.33 14.43
N LEU A 19 -27.25 9.01 14.52
CA LEU A 19 -25.96 8.36 14.27
C LEU A 19 -25.40 8.65 12.88
N LEU A 20 -26.23 8.55 11.83
CA LEU A 20 -25.81 8.79 10.44
C LEU A 20 -25.49 10.26 10.14
N SER A 21 -25.93 11.19 10.99
CA SER A 21 -25.58 12.61 10.91
C SER A 21 -24.24 12.95 11.55
N ASN A 22 -23.69 12.06 12.39
CA ASN A 22 -22.39 12.22 13.01
C ASN A 22 -21.23 11.90 12.04
N ASN A 23 -20.01 12.25 12.46
CA ASN A 23 -18.81 11.84 11.76
C ASN A 23 -18.55 10.34 11.97
N LEU A 24 -18.72 9.53 10.92
CA LEU A 24 -18.55 8.08 10.92
C LEU A 24 -17.35 7.66 10.04
N PRO A 25 -16.67 6.53 10.33
CA PRO A 25 -15.60 6.01 9.48
C PRO A 25 -16.08 5.64 8.07
N GLY A 26 -15.19 5.49 7.09
CA GLY A 26 -15.55 4.81 5.86
C GLY A 26 -15.89 3.35 6.15
N LEU A 27 -16.87 2.76 5.43
CA LEU A 27 -17.13 1.32 5.59
C LEU A 27 -15.90 0.49 5.18
N ASP A 28 -15.17 0.95 4.16
CA ASP A 28 -13.93 0.33 3.70
C ASP A 28 -12.76 0.47 4.69
N ASP A 29 -12.85 1.42 5.63
CA ASP A 29 -11.84 1.60 6.69
C ASP A 29 -12.08 0.65 7.88
N ILE A 30 -13.27 0.05 7.97
CA ILE A 30 -13.58 -0.97 8.98
C ILE A 30 -13.21 -2.32 8.39
N TRP A 31 -12.30 -3.02 9.06
CA TRP A 31 -11.88 -4.34 8.61
C TRP A 31 -13.07 -5.29 8.48
N PRO A 32 -13.24 -5.95 7.32
CA PRO A 32 -14.11 -7.08 7.17
C PRO A 32 -13.83 -8.16 8.22
N VAL A 33 -14.86 -8.95 8.54
CA VAL A 33 -14.82 -9.93 9.64
C VAL A 33 -13.74 -10.99 9.40
N ASP A 34 -13.55 -11.43 8.16
CA ASP A 34 -12.52 -12.40 7.75
C ASP A 34 -11.10 -11.86 7.95
N ILE A 35 -10.87 -10.58 7.67
CA ILE A 35 -9.58 -9.92 7.92
C ILE A 35 -9.31 -9.87 9.42
N PHE A 36 -10.28 -9.40 10.23
CA PHE A 36 -10.12 -9.34 11.68
C PHE A 36 -9.92 -10.73 12.30
N GLU A 37 -10.70 -11.73 11.88
CA GLU A 37 -10.57 -13.12 12.32
C GLU A 37 -9.17 -13.66 12.03
N THR A 38 -8.67 -13.48 10.80
CA THR A 38 -7.32 -13.90 10.40
C THR A 38 -6.25 -13.29 11.30
N ARG A 39 -6.32 -11.97 11.53
CA ARG A 39 -5.36 -11.24 12.37
C ARG A 39 -5.39 -11.70 13.82
N VAL A 40 -6.58 -11.95 14.38
CA VAL A 40 -6.71 -12.49 15.75
C VAL A 40 -6.15 -13.91 15.84
N THR A 41 -6.48 -14.79 14.89
CA THR A 41 -5.98 -16.16 14.86
C THR A 41 -4.46 -16.21 14.74
N GLU A 42 -3.86 -15.39 13.86
CA GLU A 42 -2.42 -15.25 13.71
C GLU A 42 -1.76 -14.76 15.00
N SER A 43 -2.36 -13.74 15.65
CA SER A 43 -1.86 -13.18 16.91
C SER A 43 -1.82 -14.24 18.01
N LEU A 44 -2.90 -15.01 18.17
CA LEU A 44 -2.97 -16.10 19.15
C LEU A 44 -1.98 -17.22 18.84
N LYS A 45 -1.85 -17.59 17.56
CA LYS A 45 -0.88 -18.60 17.10
C LYS A 45 0.56 -18.20 17.42
N TYR A 46 0.97 -16.97 17.08
CA TYR A 46 2.33 -16.51 17.33
C TYR A 46 2.62 -16.42 18.83
N LYS A 47 1.67 -15.91 19.63
CA LYS A 47 1.79 -15.88 21.10
C LYS A 47 1.92 -17.28 21.70
N ALA A 48 1.17 -18.27 21.20
CA ALA A 48 1.27 -19.65 21.66
C ALA A 48 2.65 -20.26 21.35
N LEU A 49 3.19 -20.00 20.15
CA LEU A 49 4.50 -20.51 19.72
C LEU A 49 5.68 -19.94 20.53
N ILE A 50 5.51 -18.79 21.18
CA ILE A 50 6.55 -18.13 21.99
C ILE A 50 6.26 -18.14 23.50
N LYS A 51 5.18 -18.78 23.95
CA LYS A 51 4.66 -18.67 25.33
C LYS A 51 5.70 -18.99 26.42
N ASP A 52 6.45 -20.08 26.23
CA ASP A 52 7.47 -20.55 27.20
C ASP A 52 8.90 -20.24 26.74
N TRP A 53 9.04 -19.38 25.72
CA TRP A 53 10.35 -19.06 25.15
C TRP A 53 11.08 -18.04 26.02
N LYS A 54 12.29 -18.42 26.46
CA LYS A 54 13.25 -17.52 27.10
C LYS A 54 14.44 -17.39 26.15
N PRO A 55 14.74 -16.19 25.61
CA PRO A 55 15.78 -16.02 24.61
C PRO A 55 17.13 -16.45 25.16
N LYS A 56 17.76 -17.45 24.53
CA LYS A 56 19.14 -17.84 24.84
C LYS A 56 20.15 -17.06 24.01
N ILE A 57 19.71 -16.59 22.85
CA ILE A 57 20.52 -15.82 21.89
C ILE A 57 19.82 -14.48 21.66
N LYS A 58 20.58 -13.39 21.81
CA LYS A 58 20.12 -12.04 21.46
C LYS A 58 20.57 -11.71 20.03
N ILE A 59 19.61 -11.58 19.12
CA ILE A 59 19.84 -11.17 17.73
C ILE A 59 19.92 -9.64 17.67
N ASN A 60 20.76 -9.10 16.79
CA ASN A 60 20.93 -7.66 16.62
C ASN A 60 19.60 -6.96 16.25
N GLU A 61 19.38 -5.78 16.82
CA GLU A 61 18.28 -4.90 16.44
C GLU A 61 18.47 -4.47 14.97
N GLY A 62 17.50 -4.77 14.09
CA GLY A 62 17.57 -4.50 12.65
C GLY A 62 17.70 -5.73 11.75
N VAL A 63 17.75 -6.94 12.32
CA VAL A 63 17.63 -8.18 11.53
C VAL A 63 16.18 -8.34 11.04
N ASP A 64 16.00 -8.25 9.73
CA ASP A 64 14.70 -8.41 9.07
C ASP A 64 14.19 -9.87 9.10
N LYS A 65 12.86 -10.02 9.07
CA LYS A 65 12.17 -11.32 9.02
C LYS A 65 12.58 -12.19 7.83
N GLY A 66 12.91 -11.58 6.68
CA GLY A 66 13.41 -12.30 5.52
C GLY A 66 14.76 -12.98 5.77
N LEU A 67 15.65 -12.31 6.51
CA LEU A 67 16.94 -12.88 6.89
C LEU A 67 16.77 -14.02 7.90
N LEU A 68 15.89 -13.86 8.90
CA LEU A 68 15.58 -14.94 9.86
C LEU A 68 15.06 -16.19 9.14
N GLN A 69 14.13 -16.03 8.19
CA GLN A 69 13.60 -17.15 7.42
C GLN A 69 14.69 -17.87 6.61
N LYS A 70 15.61 -17.11 6.01
CA LYS A 70 16.75 -17.67 5.28
C LYS A 70 17.68 -18.46 6.20
N LEU A 71 18.00 -17.93 7.38
CA LEU A 71 18.85 -18.61 8.36
C LEU A 71 18.19 -19.88 8.91
N ILE A 72 16.88 -19.85 9.18
CA ILE A 72 16.11 -21.05 9.58
C ILE A 72 16.24 -22.12 8.51
N LYS A 73 16.02 -21.77 7.24
CA LYS A 73 16.10 -22.69 6.11
C LYS A 73 17.53 -23.24 5.92
N ASP A 74 18.56 -22.40 6.06
CA ASP A 74 19.96 -22.83 6.02
C ASP A 74 20.23 -23.87 7.13
N GLY A 75 19.74 -23.64 8.36
CA GLY A 75 19.86 -24.57 9.48
C GLY A 75 19.13 -25.90 9.26
N GLU A 76 17.89 -25.85 8.76
CA GLU A 76 17.10 -27.04 8.41
C GLU A 76 17.79 -27.86 7.30
N ASN A 77 18.28 -27.21 6.25
CA ASN A 77 19.00 -27.88 5.17
C ASN A 77 20.26 -28.60 5.65
N ILE A 78 21.02 -27.98 6.57
CA ILE A 78 22.23 -28.58 7.13
C ILE A 78 21.86 -29.77 8.00
N ARG A 79 20.86 -29.63 8.87
CA ARG A 79 20.37 -30.73 9.68
C ARG A 79 19.89 -31.92 8.84
N ASP A 80 19.13 -31.65 7.78
CA ASP A 80 18.68 -32.69 6.85
C ASP A 80 19.85 -33.34 6.11
N SER A 81 20.88 -32.56 5.76
CA SER A 81 22.09 -33.11 5.16
C SER A 81 22.85 -34.02 6.12
N LEU A 82 22.88 -33.70 7.43
CA LEU A 82 23.49 -34.54 8.46
C LEU A 82 22.74 -35.88 8.59
N LYS A 83 21.40 -35.85 8.59
CA LYS A 83 20.54 -37.04 8.69
C LYS A 83 20.58 -37.96 7.47
N LYS A 84 21.02 -37.46 6.32
CA LYS A 84 21.14 -38.24 5.07
C LYS A 84 22.47 -38.98 4.95
N LEU A 85 23.43 -38.70 5.82
CA LEU A 85 24.73 -39.37 5.80
C LEU A 85 24.61 -40.79 6.34
N GLU A 86 25.38 -41.70 5.75
CA GLU A 86 25.47 -43.09 6.18
C GLU A 86 26.33 -43.23 7.46
N ASP A 87 26.15 -44.30 8.22
CA ASP A 87 26.87 -44.55 9.48
C ASP A 87 28.39 -44.37 9.36
N PHE A 88 28.98 -44.85 8.27
CA PHE A 88 30.43 -44.76 8.06
C PHE A 88 30.88 -43.32 7.79
N GLN A 89 30.05 -42.50 7.14
CA GLN A 89 30.32 -41.09 6.91
C GLN A 89 30.25 -40.30 8.22
N LEU A 90 29.31 -40.66 9.10
CA LEU A 90 29.20 -40.09 10.44
C LEU A 90 30.41 -40.46 11.33
N ASP A 91 30.95 -41.69 11.20
CA ASP A 91 32.19 -42.11 11.88
C ASP A 91 33.41 -41.32 11.37
N ILE A 92 33.56 -41.19 10.03
CA ILE A 92 34.61 -40.37 9.41
C ILE A 92 34.54 -38.92 9.94
N MET A 93 33.33 -38.33 9.96
CA MET A 93 33.13 -36.98 10.48
C MET A 93 33.50 -36.87 11.95
N THR A 94 33.09 -37.84 12.77
CA THR A 94 33.41 -37.88 14.20
C THR A 94 34.92 -37.88 14.42
N ARG A 95 35.64 -38.78 13.74
CA ARG A 95 37.11 -38.86 13.81
C ARG A 95 37.79 -37.59 13.32
N ASN A 96 37.31 -37.02 12.21
CA ASN A 96 37.85 -35.78 11.65
C ASN A 96 37.71 -34.58 12.60
N ILE A 97 36.61 -34.49 13.34
CA ILE A 97 36.38 -33.41 14.32
C ILE A 97 37.31 -33.56 15.53
N VAL A 98 37.53 -34.80 15.99
CA VAL A 98 38.27 -35.10 17.23
C VAL A 98 39.79 -35.17 17.01
N ASP A 99 40.23 -35.77 15.90
CA ASP A 99 41.62 -36.07 15.60
C ASP A 99 42.07 -35.38 14.30
N LYS A 100 42.90 -34.34 14.47
CA LYS A 100 43.49 -33.61 13.34
C LYS A 100 44.45 -34.46 12.50
N VAL A 101 45.04 -35.52 13.05
CA VAL A 101 45.93 -36.40 12.28
C VAL A 101 45.13 -37.24 11.28
N TYR A 102 43.86 -37.54 11.60
CA TYR A 102 42.98 -38.33 10.74
C TYR A 102 42.78 -37.71 9.36
N ILE A 103 42.67 -36.38 9.26
CA ILE A 103 42.52 -35.69 7.95
C ILE A 103 43.79 -35.81 7.11
N GLU A 104 44.98 -35.70 7.73
CA GLU A 104 46.26 -35.82 7.05
C GLU A 104 46.47 -37.23 6.47
N LEU A 105 45.97 -38.25 7.16
CA LEU A 105 45.98 -39.64 6.66
C LEU A 105 45.10 -39.79 5.42
N TRP A 106 43.90 -39.19 5.41
CA TRP A 106 43.03 -39.18 4.24
C TRP A 106 43.63 -38.38 3.08
N ASP A 107 44.27 -37.24 3.32
CA ASP A 107 44.98 -36.49 2.27
C ASP A 107 46.04 -37.35 1.56
N GLY A 108 46.77 -38.19 2.31
CA GLY A 108 47.70 -39.16 1.75
C GLY A 108 47.02 -40.24 0.89
N ILE A 109 45.84 -40.70 1.31
CA ILE A 109 45.01 -41.63 0.54
C ILE A 109 44.49 -40.97 -0.74
N PHE A 110 43.98 -39.74 -0.69
CA PHE A 110 43.52 -39.02 -1.88
C PHE A 110 44.62 -38.80 -2.90
N LYS A 111 45.83 -38.42 -2.46
CA LYS A 111 47.01 -38.32 -3.36
C LYS A 111 47.31 -39.65 -4.06
N SER A 112 47.25 -40.75 -3.30
CA SER A 112 47.48 -42.10 -3.82
C SER A 112 46.35 -42.53 -4.79
N TYR A 113 45.10 -42.21 -4.45
CA TYR A 113 43.93 -42.44 -5.30
C TYR A 113 44.00 -41.67 -6.61
N HIS A 114 44.31 -40.37 -6.60
CA HIS A 114 44.42 -39.58 -7.82
C HIS A 114 45.53 -40.09 -8.74
N THR A 115 46.65 -40.56 -8.16
CA THR A 115 47.71 -41.22 -8.93
C THR A 115 47.22 -42.52 -9.58
N LEU A 116 46.41 -43.31 -8.87
CA LEU A 116 45.82 -44.54 -9.40
C LEU A 116 44.79 -44.23 -10.50
N GLU A 117 43.89 -43.27 -10.26
CA GLU A 117 42.87 -42.82 -11.20
C GLU A 117 43.47 -42.28 -12.50
N PHE A 118 44.55 -41.50 -12.42
CA PHE A 118 45.29 -41.01 -13.59
C PHE A 118 45.83 -42.15 -14.47
N ASN A 119 46.32 -43.23 -13.86
CA ASN A 119 46.89 -44.38 -14.55
C ASN A 119 45.84 -45.41 -15.01
N TYR A 120 44.57 -45.27 -14.59
CA TYR A 120 43.53 -46.26 -14.84
C TYR A 120 43.20 -46.42 -16.33
N GLU A 121 43.16 -45.33 -17.09
CA GLU A 121 42.82 -45.38 -18.52
C GLU A 121 43.85 -46.21 -19.29
N GLU A 122 45.13 -45.99 -19.02
CA GLU A 122 46.23 -46.75 -19.62
C GLU A 122 46.21 -48.21 -19.16
N TYR A 123 46.01 -48.47 -17.86
CA TYR A 123 45.85 -49.82 -17.32
C TYR A 123 44.74 -50.59 -18.04
N LYS A 124 43.57 -49.97 -18.19
CA LYS A 124 42.40 -50.54 -18.86
C LYS A 124 42.67 -50.80 -20.34
N LYS A 125 43.33 -49.87 -21.05
CA LYS A 125 43.73 -50.07 -22.46
C LYS A 125 44.70 -51.23 -22.63
N ILE A 126 45.68 -51.38 -21.73
CA ILE A 126 46.66 -52.49 -21.78
C ILE A 126 45.94 -53.82 -21.56
N LYS A 127 45.11 -53.94 -20.51
CA LYS A 127 44.34 -55.16 -20.20
C LYS A 127 43.28 -55.51 -21.24
N PHE A 128 42.72 -54.53 -21.96
CA PHE A 128 41.75 -54.77 -23.02
C PHE A 128 42.39 -55.25 -24.33
N LYS A 129 43.60 -54.74 -24.65
CA LYS A 129 44.29 -55.08 -25.89
C LYS A 129 45.12 -56.37 -25.82
N ASN A 130 45.37 -56.89 -24.62
CA ASN A 130 46.34 -57.96 -24.38
C ASN A 130 45.84 -58.88 -23.25
N ASP A 131 46.11 -60.19 -23.35
CA ASP A 131 45.74 -61.17 -22.33
C ASP A 131 46.91 -61.50 -21.38
N TYR A 132 47.35 -60.51 -20.60
CA TYR A 132 48.42 -60.69 -19.62
C TYR A 132 47.99 -61.54 -18.41
N TYR A 133 48.62 -62.69 -18.25
CA TYR A 133 48.65 -63.48 -17.02
C TYR A 133 49.97 -63.28 -16.28
N ILE A 134 49.89 -62.74 -15.05
CA ILE A 134 51.02 -62.47 -14.16
C ILE A 134 50.76 -63.24 -12.86
N PRO A 135 51.59 -64.23 -12.50
CA PRO A 135 51.47 -64.95 -11.24
C PRO A 135 51.56 -64.04 -10.01
N GLU A 136 50.81 -64.36 -8.95
CA GLU A 136 50.80 -63.60 -7.70
C GLU A 136 52.19 -63.50 -7.05
N GLU A 137 53.03 -64.54 -7.21
CA GLU A 137 54.42 -64.51 -6.71
C GLU A 137 55.28 -63.39 -7.32
N LEU A 138 54.87 -62.83 -8.47
CA LEU A 138 55.56 -61.72 -9.12
C LEU A 138 54.99 -60.34 -8.71
N MET A 139 53.92 -60.29 -7.92
CA MET A 139 53.28 -59.05 -7.47
C MET A 139 54.01 -58.48 -6.24
N ASN A 140 55.23 -57.99 -6.43
CA ASN A 140 56.03 -57.35 -5.38
C ASN A 140 56.98 -56.27 -5.92
N ILE A 141 57.51 -55.44 -5.02
CA ILE A 141 58.37 -54.28 -5.35
C ILE A 141 59.73 -54.71 -5.94
N ASP A 142 60.26 -55.86 -5.54
CA ASP A 142 61.54 -56.36 -6.05
C ASP A 142 61.44 -56.69 -7.55
N VAL A 143 60.31 -57.24 -7.99
CA VAL A 143 60.04 -57.53 -9.40
C VAL A 143 59.92 -56.24 -10.22
N LEU A 144 59.33 -55.17 -9.67
CA LEU A 144 59.33 -53.87 -10.36
C LEU A 144 60.75 -53.35 -10.59
N SER A 145 61.61 -53.46 -9.58
CA SER A 145 63.01 -53.04 -9.68
C SER A 145 63.77 -53.84 -10.74
N LEU A 146 63.50 -55.14 -10.84
CA LEU A 146 64.07 -56.01 -11.89
C LEU A 146 63.52 -55.66 -13.29
N LEU A 147 62.23 -55.33 -13.40
CA LEU A 147 61.63 -54.90 -14.67
C LEU A 147 62.18 -53.53 -15.11
N ASP A 148 62.41 -52.60 -14.17
CA ASP A 148 63.11 -51.34 -14.43
C ASP A 148 64.53 -51.58 -14.97
N GLU A 149 65.25 -52.50 -14.35
CA GLU A 149 66.58 -52.92 -14.81
C GLU A 149 66.53 -53.49 -16.23
N ILE A 150 65.55 -54.34 -16.55
CA ILE A 150 65.34 -54.91 -17.89
C ILE A 150 65.00 -53.81 -18.91
N ILE A 151 64.09 -52.90 -18.57
CA ILE A 151 63.62 -51.83 -19.45
C ILE A 151 64.76 -50.84 -19.75
N SER A 152 65.61 -50.54 -18.76
CA SER A 152 66.75 -49.63 -18.90
C SER A 152 67.76 -50.08 -19.96
N THR A 153 67.77 -51.37 -20.34
CA THR A 153 68.65 -51.88 -21.39
C THR A 153 68.33 -51.32 -22.79
N ASN A 154 67.14 -50.78 -23.02
CA ASN A 154 66.67 -50.25 -24.31
C ASN A 154 66.82 -51.20 -25.51
N LYS A 155 66.93 -52.51 -25.27
CA LYS A 155 67.03 -53.54 -26.32
C LYS A 155 65.65 -53.94 -26.83
N LYS A 156 65.50 -54.20 -28.12
CA LYS A 156 64.22 -54.71 -28.69
C LYS A 156 63.78 -56.03 -28.04
N VAL A 157 64.74 -56.90 -27.73
CA VAL A 157 64.58 -58.14 -26.98
C VAL A 157 65.50 -58.09 -25.76
N PRO A 158 65.01 -57.62 -24.60
CA PRO A 158 65.82 -57.40 -23.40
C PRO A 158 66.45 -58.68 -22.83
N VAL A 159 65.70 -59.80 -22.81
CA VAL A 159 66.14 -61.10 -22.27
C VAL A 159 66.41 -62.08 -23.41
N GLY A 160 67.46 -61.81 -24.19
CA GLY A 160 67.98 -62.73 -25.20
C GLY A 160 68.74 -63.92 -24.60
N ALA A 161 69.25 -64.81 -25.45
CA ALA A 161 69.92 -66.06 -25.02
C ALA A 161 71.08 -65.83 -24.03
N LEU A 162 71.97 -64.87 -24.30
CA LEU A 162 73.11 -64.54 -23.42
C LEU A 162 72.67 -63.88 -22.11
N ALA A 163 71.74 -62.93 -22.18
CA ALA A 163 71.24 -62.22 -21.00
C ALA A 163 70.47 -63.16 -20.04
N GLY A 164 69.74 -64.14 -20.58
CA GLY A 164 69.01 -65.13 -19.80
C GLY A 164 69.89 -66.13 -19.05
N ILE A 165 71.14 -66.35 -19.48
CA ILE A 165 72.12 -67.21 -18.81
C ILE A 165 72.79 -66.45 -17.65
N VAL A 166 73.19 -65.20 -17.90
CA VAL A 166 73.90 -64.38 -16.90
C VAL A 166 72.94 -63.86 -15.80
N LYS A 167 71.67 -63.62 -16.13
CA LYS A 167 70.66 -63.12 -15.19
C LYS A 167 69.48 -64.09 -15.07
N PRO A 168 69.59 -65.14 -14.21
CA PRO A 168 68.57 -66.17 -14.08
C PRO A 168 67.22 -65.63 -13.59
N LYS A 169 67.22 -64.57 -12.75
CA LYS A 169 66.00 -63.88 -12.29
C LYS A 169 65.23 -63.23 -13.45
N TRP A 170 65.93 -62.63 -14.41
CA TRP A 170 65.31 -62.05 -15.61
C TRP A 170 64.66 -63.14 -16.47
N LYS A 171 65.33 -64.29 -16.62
CA LYS A 171 64.78 -65.42 -17.37
C LYS A 171 63.56 -66.04 -16.68
N ARG A 172 63.52 -66.05 -15.35
CA ARG A 172 62.35 -66.47 -14.57
C ARG A 172 61.15 -65.54 -14.84
N ILE A 173 61.32 -64.22 -14.75
CA ILE A 173 60.26 -63.25 -15.05
C ILE A 173 59.75 -63.43 -16.48
N GLN A 174 60.66 -63.54 -17.45
CA GLN A 174 60.31 -63.76 -18.86
C GLN A 174 59.41 -64.98 -19.06
N LYS A 175 59.75 -66.11 -18.46
CA LYS A 175 59.03 -67.38 -18.66
C LYS A 175 57.66 -67.40 -17.96
N LEU A 176 57.54 -66.72 -16.82
CA LEU A 176 56.35 -66.79 -15.97
C LEU A 176 55.25 -65.80 -16.37
N ILE A 177 55.62 -64.65 -16.95
CA ILE A 177 54.63 -63.69 -17.45
C ILE A 177 54.21 -64.11 -18.86
N ILE A 178 52.91 -64.35 -19.02
CA ILE A 178 52.31 -64.81 -20.27
C ILE A 178 51.45 -63.69 -20.85
N ASN A 179 51.57 -63.45 -22.14
CA ASN A 179 50.71 -62.57 -22.94
C ASN A 179 50.26 -63.34 -24.19
N ASP A 180 48.96 -63.39 -24.46
CA ASP A 180 48.36 -64.14 -25.59
C ASP A 180 48.91 -65.58 -25.73
N ASN A 181 48.99 -66.29 -24.60
CA ASN A 181 49.53 -67.66 -24.46
C ASN A 181 51.03 -67.83 -24.76
N LYS A 182 51.81 -66.74 -24.81
CA LYS A 182 53.27 -66.77 -25.01
C LYS A 182 54.01 -66.04 -23.91
N SER A 183 55.24 -66.46 -23.62
CA SER A 183 56.13 -65.71 -22.73
C SER A 183 56.46 -64.35 -23.34
N ILE A 184 56.55 -63.30 -22.51
CA ILE A 184 56.92 -61.96 -22.97
C ILE A 184 58.33 -61.92 -23.56
N GLU A 185 58.56 -61.17 -24.64
CA GLU A 185 59.87 -61.09 -25.29
C GLU A 185 60.24 -59.67 -25.72
N LYS A 186 59.24 -58.88 -26.12
CA LYS A 186 59.44 -57.53 -26.65
C LYS A 186 59.51 -56.51 -25.53
N MET A 187 60.29 -55.44 -25.72
CA MET A 187 60.40 -54.33 -24.77
C MET A 187 59.04 -53.79 -24.30
N GLU A 188 58.09 -53.64 -25.22
CA GLU A 188 56.74 -53.15 -24.91
C GLU A 188 56.00 -54.05 -23.93
N GLU A 189 56.21 -55.37 -24.01
CA GLU A 189 55.56 -56.33 -23.11
C GLU A 189 56.13 -56.27 -21.69
N TYR A 190 57.44 -55.99 -21.55
CA TYR A 190 58.04 -55.73 -20.25
C TYR A 190 57.54 -54.42 -19.64
N LYS A 191 57.37 -53.37 -20.46
CA LYS A 191 56.78 -52.09 -20.02
C LYS A 191 55.34 -52.27 -19.55
N ASN A 192 54.52 -52.97 -20.33
CA ASN A 192 53.13 -53.28 -19.97
C ASN A 192 53.05 -54.14 -18.70
N ALA A 193 53.87 -55.19 -18.59
CA ALA A 193 53.91 -56.04 -17.40
C ALA A 193 54.32 -55.23 -16.15
N ARG A 194 55.33 -54.38 -16.26
CA ARG A 194 55.72 -53.47 -15.18
C ARG A 194 54.59 -52.52 -14.80
N PHE A 195 53.93 -51.92 -15.79
CA PHE A 195 52.83 -51.00 -15.57
C PHE A 195 51.67 -51.68 -14.82
N ILE A 196 51.27 -52.88 -15.26
CA ILE A 196 50.24 -53.69 -14.61
C ILE A 196 50.63 -54.02 -13.16
N ILE A 197 51.84 -54.53 -12.92
CA ILE A 197 52.29 -54.90 -11.56
C ILE A 197 52.30 -53.65 -10.66
N ASN A 198 52.78 -52.51 -11.16
CA ASN A 198 52.82 -51.28 -10.39
C ASN A 198 51.42 -50.77 -10.06
N TYR A 199 50.50 -50.82 -11.04
CA TYR A 199 49.10 -50.42 -10.83
C TYR A 199 48.44 -51.31 -9.77
N GLU A 200 48.54 -52.64 -9.88
CA GLU A 200 47.93 -53.59 -8.93
C GLU A 200 48.50 -53.47 -7.52
N LEU A 201 49.82 -53.28 -7.40
CA LEU A 201 50.47 -53.06 -6.10
C LEU A 201 49.98 -51.76 -5.43
N ASN A 202 49.87 -50.67 -6.19
CA ASN A 202 49.37 -49.39 -5.68
C ASN A 202 47.88 -49.49 -5.33
N ARG A 203 47.07 -50.16 -6.16
CA ARG A 203 45.66 -50.44 -5.90
C ARG A 203 45.47 -51.23 -4.59
N ASN A 204 46.18 -52.33 -4.42
CA ASN A 204 46.08 -53.17 -3.22
C ASN A 204 46.58 -52.44 -1.97
N ARG A 205 47.64 -51.64 -2.08
CA ARG A 205 48.12 -50.79 -0.98
C ARG A 205 47.07 -49.77 -0.57
N LEU A 206 46.47 -49.08 -1.55
CA LEU A 206 45.44 -48.08 -1.34
C LEU A 206 44.21 -48.69 -0.64
N LEU A 207 43.70 -49.82 -1.15
CA LEU A 207 42.57 -50.52 -0.54
C LEU A 207 42.85 -50.88 0.92
N LYS A 208 44.01 -51.45 1.22
CA LYS A 208 44.41 -51.74 2.62
C LYS A 208 44.50 -50.49 3.50
N GLN A 209 44.92 -49.35 2.96
CA GLN A 209 44.97 -48.09 3.71
C GLN A 209 43.56 -47.55 3.99
N VAL A 210 42.67 -47.62 2.99
CA VAL A 210 41.26 -47.23 3.12
C VAL A 210 40.56 -48.11 4.14
N GLU A 211 40.70 -49.44 4.06
CA GLU A 211 40.14 -50.40 5.01
C GLU A 211 40.58 -50.10 6.45
N LYS A 212 41.86 -49.77 6.66
CA LYS A 212 42.38 -49.41 7.99
C LYS A 212 41.74 -48.15 8.56
N LEU A 213 41.49 -47.13 7.72
CA LEU A 213 40.87 -45.88 8.19
C LEU A 213 39.36 -45.98 8.39
N LEU A 214 38.70 -46.88 7.66
CA LEU A 214 37.26 -47.17 7.82
C LEU A 214 36.97 -48.12 8.99
N GLY A 215 37.96 -48.91 9.43
CA GLY A 215 37.82 -49.81 10.57
C GLY A 215 36.69 -50.82 10.38
N GLU A 216 35.74 -50.87 11.30
CA GLU A 216 34.62 -51.83 11.29
C GLU A 216 33.70 -51.66 10.06
N PHE A 217 33.70 -50.49 9.43
CA PHE A 217 32.91 -50.24 8.22
C PHE A 217 33.54 -50.76 6.93
N SER A 218 34.80 -51.21 6.96
CA SER A 218 35.48 -51.79 5.80
C SER A 218 34.73 -52.99 5.23
N ASN A 219 34.14 -53.81 6.10
CA ASN A 219 33.44 -55.05 5.72
C ASN A 219 32.13 -54.80 4.96
N ARG A 220 31.62 -53.56 4.95
CA ARG A 220 30.40 -53.19 4.20
C ARG A 220 30.69 -52.89 2.73
N ILE A 221 31.96 -52.70 2.36
CA ILE A 221 32.37 -52.34 1.01
C ILE A 221 33.03 -53.54 0.36
N ASP A 222 32.25 -54.28 -0.42
CA ASP A 222 32.79 -55.40 -1.20
C ASP A 222 33.55 -54.89 -2.44
N PHE A 223 34.87 -54.79 -2.31
CA PHE A 223 35.80 -54.54 -3.41
C PHE A 223 36.08 -55.77 -4.28
N GLY A 224 35.13 -56.71 -4.37
CA GLY A 224 35.18 -57.86 -5.27
C GLY A 224 35.66 -57.51 -6.69
N THR A 225 36.14 -58.53 -7.39
CA THR A 225 36.97 -58.41 -8.61
C THR A 225 36.33 -57.67 -9.80
N GLN A 226 35.02 -57.38 -9.76
CA GLN A 226 34.33 -56.56 -10.75
C GLN A 226 34.06 -55.15 -10.22
N ASP A 227 34.37 -54.15 -11.07
CA ASP A 227 34.09 -52.73 -10.88
C ASP A 227 34.74 -52.07 -9.65
N THR A 228 35.86 -52.60 -9.17
CA THR A 228 36.56 -52.07 -7.99
C THR A 228 36.89 -50.59 -8.12
N GLU A 229 37.36 -50.12 -9.27
CA GLU A 229 37.70 -48.70 -9.48
C GLU A 229 36.48 -47.79 -9.42
N ILE A 230 35.32 -48.27 -9.90
CA ILE A 230 34.07 -47.52 -9.85
C ILE A 230 33.58 -47.42 -8.41
N LYS A 231 33.59 -48.55 -7.68
CA LYS A 231 33.24 -48.59 -6.25
C LYS A 231 34.16 -47.69 -5.42
N LEU A 232 35.47 -47.76 -5.68
CA LEU A 232 36.47 -46.93 -5.03
C LEU A 232 36.23 -45.45 -5.32
N LYS A 233 35.92 -45.08 -6.56
CA LYS A 233 35.58 -43.70 -6.93
C LYS A 233 34.36 -43.17 -6.16
N ILE A 234 33.28 -43.96 -6.10
CA ILE A 234 32.06 -43.59 -5.36
C ILE A 234 32.39 -43.39 -3.87
N LEU A 235 33.14 -44.33 -3.29
CA LEU A 235 33.57 -44.24 -1.89
C LEU A 235 34.41 -42.99 -1.64
N MET A 236 35.42 -42.71 -2.48
CA MET A 236 36.27 -41.53 -2.33
C MET A 236 35.44 -40.23 -2.36
N GLN A 237 34.41 -40.16 -3.20
CA GLN A 237 33.49 -39.01 -3.22
C GLN A 237 32.67 -38.90 -1.93
N GLN A 238 32.16 -40.01 -1.40
CA GLN A 238 31.41 -40.04 -0.14
C GLN A 238 32.29 -39.66 1.06
N VAL A 239 33.54 -40.15 1.09
CA VAL A 239 34.54 -39.81 2.11
C VAL A 239 34.90 -38.33 2.04
N GLN A 240 35.21 -37.80 0.85
CA GLN A 240 35.51 -36.38 0.66
C GLN A 240 34.36 -35.51 1.15
N THR A 241 33.12 -35.87 0.78
CA THR A 241 31.91 -35.16 1.23
C THR A 241 31.80 -35.15 2.75
N ALA A 242 32.09 -36.27 3.41
CA ALA A 242 32.05 -36.38 4.87
C ALA A 242 33.15 -35.53 5.54
N LEU A 243 34.39 -35.59 5.05
CA LEU A 243 35.52 -34.81 5.57
C LEU A 243 35.29 -33.30 5.43
N ASP A 244 34.76 -32.88 4.28
CA ASP A 244 34.49 -31.47 3.99
C ASP A 244 33.24 -30.94 4.71
N TRP A 245 32.30 -31.81 5.10
CA TRP A 245 31.00 -31.39 5.64
C TRP A 245 31.14 -30.44 6.82
N HIS A 246 32.00 -30.76 7.80
CA HIS A 246 32.18 -29.91 8.98
C HIS A 246 32.68 -28.51 8.60
N ARG A 247 33.65 -28.42 7.69
CA ARG A 247 34.21 -27.13 7.25
C ARG A 247 33.22 -26.35 6.40
N ASP A 248 32.63 -27.00 5.39
CA ASP A 248 31.91 -26.32 4.33
C ASP A 248 30.45 -26.06 4.69
N LYS A 249 29.86 -26.88 5.56
CA LYS A 249 28.46 -26.74 6.00
C LYS A 249 28.37 -26.15 7.41
N TRP A 250 28.94 -26.83 8.40
CA TRP A 250 28.78 -26.44 9.80
C TRP A 250 29.44 -25.10 10.12
N ILE A 251 30.75 -24.97 9.87
CA ILE A 251 31.48 -23.73 10.18
C ILE A 251 30.88 -22.54 9.42
N CYS A 252 30.59 -22.72 8.13
CA CYS A 252 29.95 -21.69 7.30
C CYS A 252 28.60 -21.21 7.87
N CYS A 253 27.75 -22.13 8.33
CA CYS A 253 26.46 -21.78 8.91
C CYS A 253 26.59 -21.06 10.25
N ILE A 254 27.43 -21.59 11.14
CA ILE A 254 27.66 -20.98 12.45
C ILE A 254 28.32 -19.60 12.30
N SER A 255 29.20 -19.40 11.32
CA SER A 255 29.78 -18.07 11.07
C SER A 255 28.73 -17.07 10.58
N LYS A 256 27.79 -17.49 9.72
CA LYS A 256 26.71 -16.62 9.24
C LYS A 256 25.85 -16.11 10.40
N ILE A 257 25.43 -16.99 11.32
CA ILE A 257 24.59 -16.55 12.44
C ILE A 257 25.36 -15.68 13.43
N LYS A 258 26.65 -15.98 13.68
CA LYS A 258 27.48 -15.21 14.62
C LYS A 258 27.55 -13.72 14.21
N ASN A 259 27.54 -13.41 12.92
CA ASN A 259 27.52 -12.04 12.42
C ASN A 259 26.24 -11.25 12.78
N HIS A 260 25.19 -11.92 13.28
CA HIS A 260 23.90 -11.34 13.59
C HIS A 260 23.53 -11.46 15.08
N ILE A 261 24.44 -11.94 15.93
CA ILE A 261 24.24 -12.10 17.37
C ILE A 261 24.99 -11.01 18.13
N VAL A 262 24.34 -10.45 19.16
CA VAL A 262 24.91 -9.40 20.02
C VAL A 262 26.00 -9.97 20.95
N ASP A 263 25.71 -11.08 21.62
CA ASP A 263 26.62 -11.70 22.60
C ASP A 263 27.32 -12.93 22.01
N LEU A 264 28.49 -12.68 21.44
CA LEU A 264 29.32 -13.71 20.81
C LEU A 264 29.91 -14.71 21.80
N ASP A 265 30.10 -14.34 23.07
CA ASP A 265 30.66 -15.22 24.10
C ASP A 265 29.63 -16.29 24.50
N THR A 266 28.40 -15.84 24.79
CA THR A 266 27.27 -16.75 25.06
C THR A 266 26.99 -17.64 23.85
N ALA A 267 26.99 -17.09 22.63
CA ALA A 267 26.79 -17.87 21.42
C ALA A 267 27.88 -18.93 21.21
N SER A 268 29.14 -18.59 21.46
CA SER A 268 30.25 -19.52 21.29
C SER A 268 30.20 -20.68 22.29
N LYS A 269 29.70 -20.44 23.51
CA LYS A 269 29.42 -21.49 24.50
C LYS A 269 28.24 -22.37 24.10
N LEU A 270 27.16 -21.79 23.58
CA LEU A 270 25.98 -22.54 23.15
C LEU A 270 26.23 -23.41 21.91
N PHE A 271 27.12 -22.98 21.01
CA PHE A 271 27.47 -23.70 19.79
C PHE A 271 28.72 -24.59 19.94
N SER A 272 29.22 -24.82 21.16
CA SER A 272 30.39 -25.67 21.39
C SER A 272 30.03 -27.14 21.15
N ILE A 273 30.76 -27.79 20.27
CA ILE A 273 30.59 -29.22 19.98
C ILE A 273 31.17 -30.04 21.14
N ASP A 274 30.40 -30.99 21.66
CA ASP A 274 30.90 -32.01 22.57
C ASP A 274 31.76 -33.01 21.80
N MET A 275 33.07 -32.99 22.04
CA MET A 275 34.03 -33.85 21.34
C MET A 275 33.84 -35.34 21.63
N SER A 276 33.16 -35.70 22.73
CA SER A 276 32.85 -37.10 23.03
C SER A 276 31.74 -37.66 22.14
N ARG A 277 30.82 -36.79 21.67
CA ARG A 277 29.70 -37.13 20.80
C ARG A 277 29.40 -36.00 19.78
N PRO A 278 30.30 -35.75 18.81
CA PRO A 278 30.19 -34.58 17.94
C PRO A 278 28.89 -34.51 17.15
N ILE A 279 28.47 -35.63 16.54
CA ILE A 279 27.28 -35.67 15.67
C ILE A 279 26.00 -35.43 16.46
N GLU A 280 25.82 -36.12 17.61
CA GLU A 280 24.66 -35.93 18.50
C GLU A 280 24.60 -34.48 19.02
N SER A 281 25.75 -33.93 19.42
CA SER A 281 25.88 -32.55 19.87
C SER A 281 25.48 -31.56 18.77
N MET A 282 25.95 -31.77 17.54
CA MET A 282 25.63 -30.92 16.39
C MET A 282 24.14 -30.95 16.03
N ASP A 283 23.49 -32.13 16.02
CA ASP A 283 22.05 -32.24 15.78
C ASP A 283 21.25 -31.52 16.87
N LEU A 284 21.63 -31.71 18.14
CA LEU A 284 20.99 -31.06 19.28
C LEU A 284 21.14 -29.53 19.22
N ILE A 285 22.33 -29.03 18.87
CA ILE A 285 22.58 -27.61 18.68
C ILE A 285 21.72 -27.07 17.53
N LEU A 286 21.67 -27.75 16.37
CA LEU A 286 20.87 -27.31 15.23
C LEU A 286 19.39 -27.26 15.57
N GLU A 287 18.84 -28.33 16.15
CA GLU A 287 17.41 -28.42 16.45
C GLU A 287 16.99 -27.52 17.63
N ASN A 288 17.62 -27.73 18.79
CA ASN A 288 17.12 -27.20 20.06
C ASN A 288 17.67 -25.83 20.42
N ILE A 289 18.73 -25.39 19.74
CA ILE A 289 19.31 -24.07 19.94
C ILE A 289 19.10 -23.23 18.69
N PHE A 290 19.74 -23.56 17.57
CA PHE A 290 19.78 -22.72 16.37
C PHE A 290 18.39 -22.52 15.75
N ILE A 291 17.77 -23.59 15.23
CA ILE A 291 16.49 -23.52 14.50
C ILE A 291 15.37 -23.04 15.43
N LYS A 292 15.31 -23.57 16.65
CA LYS A 292 14.31 -23.18 17.64
C LYS A 292 14.39 -21.71 18.01
N GLU A 293 15.57 -21.19 18.39
CA GLU A 293 15.73 -19.78 18.77
C GLU A 293 15.43 -18.85 17.59
N LEU A 294 15.86 -19.17 16.37
CA LEU A 294 15.55 -18.37 15.19
C LEU A 294 14.04 -18.36 14.88
N LYS A 295 13.35 -19.50 14.98
CA LYS A 295 11.90 -19.59 14.81
C LYS A 295 11.16 -18.76 15.86
N CYS A 296 11.57 -18.84 17.12
CA CYS A 296 10.94 -18.05 18.19
C CYS A 296 11.18 -16.54 18.00
N ASN A 297 12.38 -16.12 17.59
CA ASN A 297 12.65 -14.71 17.24
C ASN A 297 11.80 -14.25 16.05
N TYR A 298 11.65 -15.09 15.03
CA TYR A 298 10.81 -14.80 13.87
C TYR A 298 9.34 -14.60 14.28
N TYR A 299 8.76 -15.53 15.05
CA TYR A 299 7.39 -15.39 15.55
C TYR A 299 7.22 -14.24 16.53
N SER A 300 8.25 -13.92 17.32
CA SER A 300 8.23 -12.75 18.21
C SER A 300 8.19 -11.45 17.40
N THR A 301 8.91 -11.38 16.27
CA THR A 301 8.88 -10.23 15.37
C THR A 301 7.51 -10.08 14.72
N LEU A 302 6.96 -11.17 14.16
CA LEU A 302 5.60 -11.15 13.59
C LEU A 302 4.53 -10.81 14.61
N SER A 303 4.64 -11.35 15.84
CA SER A 303 3.71 -11.05 16.93
C SER A 303 3.73 -9.55 17.28
N LYS A 304 4.91 -8.93 17.28
CA LYS A 304 5.04 -7.48 17.52
C LYS A 304 4.43 -6.66 16.38
N GLU A 305 4.77 -6.95 15.13
CA GLU A 305 4.21 -6.26 13.95
C GLU A 305 2.67 -6.31 13.96
N LEU A 306 2.11 -7.48 14.24
CA LEU A 306 0.67 -7.70 14.27
C LEU A 306 -0.03 -7.05 15.46
N GLU A 307 0.64 -7.00 16.62
CA GLU A 307 0.12 -6.24 17.78
C GLU A 307 0.13 -4.74 17.49
N ASP A 308 1.18 -4.22 16.83
CA ASP A 308 1.26 -2.82 16.41
C ASP A 308 0.17 -2.49 15.37
N GLU A 309 -0.12 -3.39 14.42
CA GLU A 309 -1.23 -3.26 13.45
C GLU A 309 -2.59 -3.22 14.14
N LEU A 310 -2.86 -4.14 15.07
CA LEU A 310 -4.10 -4.19 15.84
C LEU A 310 -4.27 -2.94 16.72
N ASN A 311 -3.20 -2.49 17.38
CA ASN A 311 -3.21 -1.27 18.18
C ASN A 311 -3.47 -0.02 17.32
N ALA A 312 -2.88 0.05 16.12
CA ALA A 312 -3.13 1.14 15.18
C ALA A 312 -4.60 1.15 14.71
N TYR A 313 -5.15 -0.02 14.42
CA TYR A 313 -6.56 -0.17 14.05
C TYR A 313 -7.50 0.21 15.20
N GLU A 314 -7.21 -0.23 16.41
CA GLU A 314 -7.97 0.15 17.60
C GLU A 314 -7.92 1.67 17.83
N ASN A 315 -6.74 2.29 17.71
CA ASN A 315 -6.56 3.74 17.84
C ASN A 315 -7.32 4.52 16.75
N TYR A 316 -7.38 3.99 15.54
CA TYR A 316 -8.21 4.56 14.48
C TYR A 316 -9.70 4.52 14.86
N LEU A 317 -10.22 3.35 15.26
CA LEU A 317 -11.63 3.20 15.64
C LEU A 317 -12.00 4.01 16.88
N ASN A 318 -11.09 4.14 17.85
CA ASN A 318 -11.31 4.92 19.08
C ASN A 318 -11.70 6.39 18.81
N LYS A 319 -11.35 6.96 17.64
CA LYS A 319 -11.80 8.30 17.22
C LYS A 319 -13.33 8.42 17.10
N PHE A 320 -14.02 7.30 16.89
CA PHE A 320 -15.46 7.22 16.69
C PHE A 320 -16.21 6.68 17.92
N ASN A 321 -15.51 6.49 19.05
CA ASN A 321 -16.10 6.00 20.30
C ASN A 321 -17.20 6.94 20.84
N VAL A 322 -17.11 8.23 20.52
CA VAL A 322 -18.11 9.25 20.87
C VAL A 322 -19.50 8.95 20.30
N ASN A 323 -19.59 8.15 19.24
CA ASN A 323 -20.85 7.81 18.58
C ASN A 323 -21.64 6.72 19.34
N GLY A 324 -21.08 6.09 20.38
CA GLY A 324 -21.78 5.04 21.14
C GLY A 324 -21.97 3.73 20.37
N GLU A 325 -23.04 2.99 20.66
CA GLU A 325 -23.37 1.73 19.97
C GLU A 325 -23.79 2.02 18.52
N PRO A 326 -23.29 1.29 17.49
CA PRO A 326 -22.51 0.04 17.55
C PRO A 326 -20.97 0.17 17.63
N PHE A 327 -20.41 1.38 17.59
CA PHE A 327 -18.97 1.60 17.45
C PHE A 327 -18.17 1.32 18.72
N ASN A 328 -18.66 1.72 19.89
CA ASN A 328 -18.00 1.44 21.18
C ASN A 328 -17.86 -0.07 21.44
N GLU A 329 -18.86 -0.87 21.07
CA GLU A 329 -18.85 -2.32 21.21
C GLU A 329 -17.95 -3.00 20.17
N LEU A 330 -17.89 -2.47 18.94
CA LEU A 330 -16.91 -2.89 17.93
C LEU A 330 -15.48 -2.67 18.46
N ILE A 331 -15.17 -1.48 18.99
CA ILE A 331 -13.87 -1.18 19.62
C ILE A 331 -13.59 -2.15 20.77
N GLY A 332 -14.59 -2.42 21.62
CA GLY A 332 -14.49 -3.37 22.71
C GLY A 332 -14.15 -4.79 22.24
N SER A 333 -14.70 -5.21 21.10
CA SER A 333 -14.39 -6.51 20.50
C SER A 333 -12.97 -6.60 19.94
N VAL A 334 -12.41 -5.50 19.40
CA VAL A 334 -11.01 -5.43 18.98
C VAL A 334 -10.06 -5.56 20.18
N LYS A 335 -10.31 -4.78 21.25
CA LYS A 335 -9.54 -4.84 22.51
C LYS A 335 -9.49 -6.25 23.11
N GLN A 336 -10.63 -6.94 23.09
CA GLN A 336 -10.79 -8.29 23.63
C GLN A 336 -10.36 -9.38 22.65
N LYS A 337 -10.02 -9.02 21.40
CA LYS A 337 -9.76 -9.96 20.30
C LYS A 337 -10.91 -10.98 20.13
N ASN A 338 -12.16 -10.51 20.26
CA ASN A 338 -13.36 -11.35 20.22
C ASN A 338 -14.02 -11.27 18.83
N VAL A 339 -13.80 -12.30 18.01
CA VAL A 339 -14.27 -12.38 16.62
C VAL A 339 -15.80 -12.43 16.53
N GLU A 340 -16.46 -13.23 17.38
CA GLU A 340 -17.92 -13.36 17.35
C GLU A 340 -18.61 -12.05 17.69
N LYS A 341 -18.11 -11.34 18.71
CA LYS A 341 -18.63 -10.02 19.08
C LYS A 341 -18.40 -9.02 17.96
N TYR A 342 -17.21 -9.03 17.34
CA TYR A 342 -16.88 -8.14 16.22
C TYR A 342 -17.85 -8.34 15.04
N ARG A 343 -18.14 -9.60 14.67
CA ARG A 343 -19.08 -9.96 13.60
C ARG A 343 -20.45 -9.34 13.80
N VAL A 344 -21.02 -9.48 14.99
CA VAL A 344 -22.35 -8.95 15.33
C VAL A 344 -22.41 -7.43 15.15
N TYR A 345 -21.42 -6.69 15.65
CA TYR A 345 -21.43 -5.23 15.55
C TYR A 345 -21.03 -4.73 14.16
N TYR A 346 -20.18 -5.46 13.44
CA TYR A 346 -19.88 -5.18 12.04
C TYR A 346 -21.15 -5.28 11.18
N GLU A 347 -21.94 -6.34 11.34
CA GLU A 347 -23.22 -6.51 10.62
C GLU A 347 -24.22 -5.39 10.94
N LYS A 348 -24.30 -4.97 12.22
CA LYS A 348 -25.10 -3.80 12.62
C LYS A 348 -24.64 -2.52 11.91
N ILE A 349 -23.33 -2.29 11.78
CA ILE A 349 -22.78 -1.14 11.07
C ILE A 349 -23.10 -1.21 9.58
N VAL A 350 -22.90 -2.36 8.93
CA VAL A 350 -23.27 -2.54 7.51
C VAL A 350 -24.75 -2.25 7.30
N TYR A 351 -25.62 -2.75 8.18
CA TYR A 351 -27.06 -2.49 8.14
C TYR A 351 -27.37 -0.98 8.27
N LEU A 352 -26.70 -0.27 9.18
CA LEU A 352 -26.81 1.19 9.34
C LEU A 352 -26.40 1.93 8.05
N TYR A 353 -25.28 1.54 7.43
CA TYR A 353 -24.77 2.19 6.22
C TYR A 353 -25.67 1.95 5.01
N ASN A 354 -26.34 0.80 4.92
CA ASN A 354 -27.33 0.52 3.88
C ASN A 354 -28.53 1.50 3.95
N LYS A 355 -28.81 2.09 5.11
CA LYS A 355 -29.86 3.11 5.29
C LYS A 355 -29.41 4.54 4.97
N LYS A 356 -28.11 4.77 4.69
CA LYS A 356 -27.57 6.12 4.46
C LYS A 356 -28.27 6.86 3.31
N ASN A 357 -28.59 6.17 2.22
CA ASN A 357 -29.34 6.75 1.10
C ASN A 357 -30.76 7.16 1.49
N ILE A 358 -31.42 6.37 2.34
CA ILE A 358 -32.76 6.67 2.85
C ILE A 358 -32.69 7.91 3.75
N CYS A 359 -31.71 7.98 4.65
CA CYS A 359 -31.45 9.13 5.52
C CYS A 359 -31.21 10.42 4.71
N ASN A 360 -30.30 10.39 3.74
CA ASN A 360 -29.99 11.55 2.90
C ASN A 360 -31.21 12.05 2.12
N ASN A 361 -31.99 11.12 1.56
CA ASN A 361 -33.23 11.48 0.86
C ASN A 361 -34.28 12.07 1.81
N ARG A 362 -34.41 11.52 3.01
CA ARG A 362 -35.31 12.05 4.05
C ARG A 362 -34.94 13.48 4.44
N ILE A 363 -33.66 13.73 4.73
CA ILE A 363 -33.15 15.07 5.07
C ILE A 363 -33.48 16.06 3.94
N ARG A 364 -33.16 15.72 2.69
CA ARG A 364 -33.48 16.56 1.51
C ARG A 364 -34.97 16.87 1.38
N LEU A 365 -35.83 15.88 1.59
CA LEU A 365 -37.29 16.07 1.51
C LEU A 365 -37.82 16.93 2.67
N LEU A 366 -37.27 16.77 3.88
CA LEU A 366 -37.61 17.60 5.03
C LEU A 366 -37.19 19.05 4.84
N GLU A 367 -35.96 19.31 4.40
CA GLU A 367 -35.45 20.66 4.12
C GLU A 367 -36.34 21.38 3.10
N ARG A 368 -36.74 20.67 2.03
CA ARG A 368 -37.63 21.24 1.02
C ARG A 368 -39.01 21.56 1.60
N LEU A 369 -39.58 20.68 2.43
CA LEU A 369 -40.87 20.91 3.07
C LEU A 369 -40.80 22.07 4.09
N GLU A 370 -39.69 22.19 4.82
CA GLU A 370 -39.47 23.20 5.84
C GLU A 370 -39.53 24.63 5.27
N THR A 371 -39.12 24.83 4.02
CA THR A 371 -39.19 26.15 3.34
C THR A 371 -40.62 26.69 3.19
N VAL A 372 -41.62 25.82 3.10
CA VAL A 372 -43.03 26.20 2.86
C VAL A 372 -43.94 25.90 4.05
N ALA A 373 -43.59 24.90 4.86
CA ALA A 373 -44.41 24.39 5.96
C ALA A 373 -43.53 23.95 7.15
N PRO A 374 -42.86 24.88 7.85
CA PRO A 374 -41.89 24.55 8.90
C PRO A 374 -42.49 23.75 10.06
N GLY A 375 -43.72 24.08 10.48
CA GLY A 375 -44.42 23.31 11.52
C GLY A 375 -44.73 21.88 11.10
N TRP A 376 -45.07 21.65 9.83
CA TRP A 376 -45.35 20.31 9.31
C TRP A 376 -44.08 19.49 9.17
N ALA A 377 -43.01 20.07 8.60
CA ALA A 377 -41.70 19.44 8.52
C ALA A 377 -41.17 19.07 9.91
N GLY A 378 -41.30 19.97 10.89
CA GLY A 378 -40.92 19.72 12.28
C GLY A 378 -41.66 18.54 12.92
N ALA A 379 -42.97 18.44 12.69
CA ALA A 379 -43.77 17.33 13.22
C ALA A 379 -43.40 15.97 12.58
N ILE A 380 -43.10 15.93 11.28
CA ILE A 380 -42.59 14.71 10.62
C ILE A 380 -41.20 14.36 11.15
N LYS A 381 -40.30 15.35 11.28
CA LYS A 381 -38.92 15.17 11.74
C LYS A 381 -38.88 14.55 13.13
N LYS A 382 -39.70 15.04 14.05
CA LYS A 382 -39.82 14.55 15.43
C LYS A 382 -40.75 13.35 15.59
N ARG A 383 -41.33 12.86 14.49
CA ARG A 383 -42.30 11.77 14.46
C ARG A 383 -43.48 11.99 15.43
N GLU A 384 -43.98 13.23 15.49
CA GLU A 384 -45.02 13.64 16.45
C GLU A 384 -46.44 13.30 15.95
N GLY A 385 -47.24 12.68 16.81
CA GLY A 385 -48.66 12.41 16.57
C GLY A 385 -48.94 11.64 15.27
N ILE A 386 -49.91 12.12 14.48
CA ILE A 386 -50.27 11.50 13.19
C ILE A 386 -49.13 11.53 12.15
N HIS A 387 -48.12 12.39 12.35
CA HIS A 387 -47.00 12.56 11.44
C HIS A 387 -45.78 11.67 11.77
N GLY A 388 -45.84 10.91 12.86
CA GLY A 388 -44.91 9.82 13.15
C GLY A 388 -45.20 8.51 12.41
N ASN A 389 -46.41 8.35 11.86
CA ASN A 389 -46.78 7.16 11.10
C ASN A 389 -46.06 7.09 9.75
N SER A 390 -45.98 5.88 9.17
CA SER A 390 -45.41 5.66 7.83
C SER A 390 -46.40 5.92 6.67
N VAL A 391 -47.66 6.17 7.01
CA VAL A 391 -48.74 6.42 6.06
C VAL A 391 -49.15 7.88 6.09
N ILE A 392 -49.26 8.49 4.92
CA ILE A 392 -49.75 9.87 4.80
C ILE A 392 -51.22 9.93 5.26
N PRO A 393 -51.61 10.96 6.05
CA PRO A 393 -53.02 11.23 6.33
C PRO A 393 -53.86 11.34 5.05
N LYS A 394 -55.02 10.68 5.00
CA LYS A 394 -55.86 10.61 3.78
C LYS A 394 -56.25 11.99 3.23
N ASP A 395 -56.54 12.94 4.11
CA ASP A 395 -57.04 14.27 3.74
C ASP A 395 -55.94 15.34 3.68
N ILE A 396 -54.68 14.95 3.43
CA ILE A 396 -53.54 15.88 3.51
C ILE A 396 -53.66 17.07 2.55
N GLU A 397 -54.18 16.85 1.35
CA GLU A 397 -54.37 17.91 0.35
C GLU A 397 -55.43 18.92 0.81
N SER A 398 -56.54 18.42 1.35
CA SER A 398 -57.62 19.24 1.92
C SER A 398 -57.13 20.02 3.14
N ALA A 399 -56.37 19.38 4.03
CA ALA A 399 -55.79 20.03 5.20
C ALA A 399 -54.77 21.11 4.80
N TRP A 400 -53.94 20.85 3.80
CA TRP A 400 -52.99 21.84 3.27
C TRP A 400 -53.71 23.03 2.63
N LYS A 401 -54.73 22.77 1.81
CA LYS A 401 -55.57 23.83 1.21
C LYS A 401 -56.27 24.67 2.27
N TRP A 402 -56.80 24.04 3.33
CA TRP A 402 -57.37 24.75 4.47
C TRP A 402 -56.33 25.65 5.15
N SER A 403 -55.12 25.14 5.40
CA SER A 403 -54.03 25.92 6.00
C SER A 403 -53.65 27.14 5.13
N GLN A 404 -53.56 26.96 3.81
CA GLN A 404 -53.31 28.05 2.87
C GLN A 404 -54.41 29.11 2.91
N LEU A 405 -55.69 28.69 2.86
CA LEU A 405 -56.83 29.60 2.92
C LEU A 405 -56.90 30.33 4.26
N ASN A 406 -56.73 29.62 5.37
CA ASN A 406 -56.70 30.20 6.71
C ASN A 406 -55.56 31.22 6.84
N SER A 407 -54.37 30.91 6.31
CA SER A 407 -53.24 31.85 6.27
C SER A 407 -53.54 33.10 5.44
N GLN A 408 -54.23 32.95 4.30
CA GLN A 408 -54.66 34.10 3.49
C GLN A 408 -55.71 34.96 4.21
N ILE A 409 -56.69 34.34 4.87
CA ILE A 409 -57.70 35.05 5.66
C ILE A 409 -57.03 35.80 6.83
N ASN A 410 -56.12 35.15 7.56
CA ASN A 410 -55.37 35.78 8.64
C ASN A 410 -54.53 36.95 8.13
N ARG A 411 -53.90 36.81 6.95
CA ARG A 411 -53.17 37.91 6.30
C ARG A 411 -54.11 39.07 5.97
N ILE A 412 -55.28 38.80 5.40
CA ILE A 412 -56.27 39.84 5.08
C ILE A 412 -56.75 40.55 6.36
N ASN A 413 -57.07 39.78 7.40
CA ASN A 413 -57.52 40.30 8.70
C ASN A 413 -56.42 41.07 9.43
N SER A 414 -55.14 40.81 9.14
CA SER A 414 -54.02 41.56 9.71
C SER A 414 -53.87 42.97 9.13
N TYR A 415 -54.51 43.27 8.00
CA TYR A 415 -54.48 44.61 7.42
C TYR A 415 -55.37 45.57 8.20
N ASP A 416 -54.78 46.70 8.61
CA ASP A 416 -55.53 47.83 9.14
C ASP A 416 -56.00 48.72 7.98
N LEU A 417 -57.27 48.55 7.58
CA LEU A 417 -57.90 49.32 6.51
C LEU A 417 -57.80 50.83 6.73
N ASN A 418 -57.89 51.29 7.98
CA ASN A 418 -57.80 52.71 8.30
C ASN A 418 -56.39 53.24 8.07
N LYS A 419 -55.37 52.45 8.42
CA LYS A 419 -53.97 52.80 8.14
C LYS A 419 -53.71 52.89 6.64
N ILE A 420 -54.17 51.91 5.87
CA ILE A 420 -54.02 51.88 4.41
C ILE A 420 -54.71 53.10 3.78
N GLN A 421 -55.94 53.42 4.19
CA GLN A 421 -56.66 54.58 3.67
C GLN A 421 -55.91 55.90 3.95
N ARG A 422 -55.39 56.07 5.17
CA ARG A 422 -54.58 57.26 5.52
C ARG A 422 -53.32 57.37 4.67
N GLU A 423 -52.67 56.26 4.34
CA GLU A 423 -51.51 56.25 3.45
C GLU A 423 -51.89 56.64 2.01
N ILE A 424 -53.01 56.11 1.49
CA ILE A 424 -53.55 56.49 0.18
C ILE A 424 -53.84 57.99 0.12
N ASP A 425 -54.54 58.52 1.12
CA ASP A 425 -54.91 59.94 1.17
C ASP A 425 -53.67 60.84 1.22
N LYS A 426 -52.67 60.47 2.03
CA LYS A 426 -51.39 61.19 2.11
C LYS A 426 -50.62 61.18 0.79
N ILE A 427 -50.59 60.04 0.09
CA ILE A 427 -49.95 59.92 -1.23
C ILE A 427 -50.69 60.78 -2.26
N ASN A 428 -52.03 60.75 -2.26
CA ASN A 428 -52.85 61.57 -3.16
C ASN A 428 -52.66 63.07 -2.93
N GLU A 429 -52.59 63.50 -1.68
CA GLU A 429 -52.31 64.90 -1.34
C GLU A 429 -50.94 65.32 -1.85
N ALA A 430 -49.90 64.51 -1.60
CA ALA A 430 -48.55 64.77 -2.11
C ALA A 430 -48.52 64.81 -3.65
N LEU A 431 -49.23 63.90 -4.31
CA LEU A 431 -49.35 63.86 -5.77
C LEU A 431 -50.02 65.12 -6.32
N MET A 432 -51.11 65.58 -5.70
CA MET A 432 -51.81 66.81 -6.08
C MET A 432 -50.95 68.06 -5.87
N VAL A 433 -50.23 68.15 -4.75
CA VAL A 433 -49.30 69.26 -4.49
C VAL A 433 -48.20 69.29 -5.56
N ASN A 434 -47.60 68.14 -5.86
CA ASN A 434 -46.56 68.03 -6.89
C ASN A 434 -47.09 68.34 -8.29
N ALA A 435 -48.28 67.87 -8.64
CA ALA A 435 -48.92 68.14 -9.93
C ALA A 435 -49.22 69.64 -10.11
N ARG A 436 -49.76 70.30 -9.08
CA ARG A 436 -50.00 71.76 -9.10
C ARG A 436 -48.70 72.53 -9.27
N LYS A 437 -47.65 72.16 -8.52
CA LYS A 437 -46.34 72.80 -8.65
C LYS A 437 -45.77 72.60 -10.06
N LEU A 438 -45.84 71.38 -10.59
CA LEU A 438 -45.36 71.08 -11.94
C LEU A 438 -46.14 71.87 -13.00
N ALA A 439 -47.46 71.98 -12.88
CA ALA A 439 -48.29 72.76 -13.79
C ALA A 439 -47.90 74.26 -13.75
N TYR A 440 -47.71 74.81 -12.55
CA TYR A 440 -47.26 76.18 -12.35
C TYR A 440 -45.88 76.45 -13.00
N GLU A 441 -44.88 75.61 -12.70
CA GLU A 441 -43.53 75.76 -13.25
C GLU A 441 -43.51 75.60 -14.78
N LYS A 442 -44.27 74.64 -15.32
CA LYS A 442 -44.40 74.48 -16.78
C LYS A 442 -45.05 75.70 -17.43
N ALA A 443 -46.12 76.24 -16.84
CA ALA A 443 -46.78 77.43 -17.36
C ALA A 443 -45.82 78.62 -17.42
N TRP A 444 -45.03 78.85 -16.36
CA TRP A 444 -44.00 79.90 -16.33
C TRP A 444 -42.87 79.65 -17.33
N TYR A 445 -42.36 78.43 -17.40
CA TYR A 445 -41.30 78.07 -18.35
C TYR A 445 -41.72 78.34 -19.79
N TYR A 446 -42.87 77.82 -20.21
CA TYR A 446 -43.38 78.05 -21.57
C TYR A 446 -43.69 79.53 -21.81
N LYS A 447 -44.13 80.26 -20.78
CA LYS A 447 -44.34 81.70 -20.91
C LYS A 447 -43.03 82.44 -21.20
N ILE A 448 -41.98 82.19 -20.43
CA ILE A 448 -40.66 82.80 -20.62
C ILE A 448 -40.08 82.39 -21.98
N LYS A 449 -40.13 81.09 -22.32
CA LYS A 449 -39.61 80.55 -23.57
C LYS A 449 -40.26 81.16 -24.82
N ASN A 450 -41.56 81.42 -24.78
CA ASN A 450 -42.31 81.93 -25.93
C ASN A 450 -42.38 83.47 -25.99
N THR A 451 -41.73 84.18 -25.06
CA THR A 451 -41.68 85.66 -25.10
C THR A 451 -40.46 86.10 -25.90
N THR A 452 -40.64 86.95 -26.92
CA THR A 452 -39.54 87.45 -27.76
C THR A 452 -38.87 88.71 -27.16
N ASP A 453 -37.63 88.99 -27.52
CA ASP A 453 -36.92 90.20 -27.06
C ASP A 453 -37.65 91.49 -27.47
N GLU A 454 -38.27 91.50 -28.65
CA GLU A 454 -39.09 92.60 -29.13
C GLU A 454 -40.31 92.84 -28.23
N GLN A 455 -40.96 91.78 -27.77
CA GLN A 455 -42.05 91.83 -26.81
C GLN A 455 -41.60 92.35 -25.44
N ILE A 456 -40.45 91.89 -24.93
CA ILE A 456 -39.87 92.38 -23.66
C ILE A 456 -39.52 93.87 -23.75
N GLN A 457 -38.92 94.29 -24.86
CA GLN A 457 -38.60 95.69 -25.12
C GLN A 457 -39.86 96.55 -25.24
N ALA A 458 -40.90 96.05 -25.93
CA ALA A 458 -42.18 96.74 -26.03
C ALA A 458 -42.81 96.94 -24.64
N ILE A 459 -42.83 95.92 -23.78
CA ILE A 459 -43.35 96.03 -22.40
C ILE A 459 -42.55 97.06 -21.59
N LYS A 460 -41.21 96.98 -21.62
CA LYS A 460 -40.34 97.93 -20.91
C LYS A 460 -40.56 99.36 -21.41
N GLY A 461 -40.58 99.54 -22.72
CA GLY A 461 -40.80 100.82 -23.39
C GLY A 461 -42.19 101.39 -23.09
N TRP A 462 -43.23 100.56 -23.10
CA TRP A 462 -44.58 100.94 -22.74
C TRP A 462 -44.65 101.39 -21.27
N ARG A 463 -44.10 100.59 -20.35
CA ARG A 463 -44.06 100.93 -18.91
C ARG A 463 -43.32 102.25 -18.66
N GLN A 464 -42.19 102.47 -19.33
CA GLN A 464 -41.42 103.70 -19.20
C GLN A 464 -42.18 104.90 -19.79
N THR A 465 -42.82 104.73 -20.94
CA THR A 465 -43.65 105.76 -21.58
C THR A 465 -44.83 106.12 -20.68
N MET A 466 -45.54 105.13 -20.12
CA MET A 466 -46.64 105.35 -19.17
C MET A 466 -46.18 106.03 -17.88
N LYS A 467 -44.98 105.71 -17.38
CA LYS A 467 -44.38 106.43 -16.24
C LYS A 467 -44.11 107.91 -16.55
N GLN A 468 -43.68 108.23 -17.78
CA GLN A 468 -43.46 109.61 -18.22
C GLN A 468 -44.76 110.38 -18.46
N VAL A 469 -45.85 109.70 -18.85
CA VAL A 469 -47.19 110.33 -18.99
C VAL A 469 -47.69 110.86 -17.64
N GLY A 470 -47.45 110.14 -16.53
CA GLY A 470 -47.85 110.56 -15.19
C GLY A 470 -49.35 110.84 -15.06
N LYS A 471 -49.71 112.05 -14.58
CA LYS A 471 -51.12 112.50 -14.46
C LYS A 471 -51.78 112.90 -15.80
N GLY A 472 -51.04 112.88 -16.92
CA GLY A 472 -51.60 113.11 -18.26
C GLY A 472 -51.88 114.57 -18.65
N THR A 473 -51.52 115.56 -17.83
CA THR A 473 -51.85 116.98 -18.04
C THR A 473 -50.73 117.84 -18.67
N GLY A 474 -49.56 117.25 -18.94
CA GLY A 474 -48.40 117.98 -19.49
C GLY A 474 -48.48 118.25 -20.99
N LYS A 475 -47.78 119.29 -21.48
CA LYS A 475 -47.74 119.68 -22.91
C LYS A 475 -47.34 118.53 -23.86
N ASN A 476 -46.52 117.59 -23.40
CA ASN A 476 -46.07 116.42 -24.16
C ASN A 476 -46.93 115.15 -23.95
N ALA A 477 -47.95 115.17 -23.08
CA ALA A 477 -48.74 114.00 -22.72
C ALA A 477 -49.51 113.35 -23.89
N PRO A 478 -50.15 114.11 -24.81
CA PRO A 478 -50.81 113.51 -25.97
C PRO A 478 -49.85 112.71 -26.85
N ARG A 479 -48.62 113.21 -27.03
CA ARG A 479 -47.57 112.54 -27.82
C ARG A 479 -47.09 111.24 -27.16
N LEU A 480 -46.89 111.26 -25.84
CA LEU A 480 -46.47 110.08 -25.08
C LEU A 480 -47.57 109.02 -25.02
N LEU A 481 -48.84 109.41 -24.89
CA LEU A 481 -49.98 108.49 -24.95
C LEU A 481 -50.10 107.82 -26.33
N LYS A 482 -49.91 108.59 -27.41
CA LYS A 482 -49.86 108.01 -28.77
C LYS A 482 -48.77 106.95 -28.89
N LYS A 483 -47.56 107.25 -28.39
CA LYS A 483 -46.44 106.30 -28.39
C LYS A 483 -46.71 105.06 -27.53
N ALA A 484 -47.41 105.20 -26.40
CA ALA A 484 -47.84 104.07 -25.59
C ALA A 484 -48.86 103.18 -26.33
N ARG A 485 -49.81 103.78 -27.05
CA ARG A 485 -50.76 103.02 -27.91
C ARG A 485 -50.04 102.26 -29.02
N GLU A 486 -49.07 102.88 -29.69
CA GLU A 486 -48.29 102.24 -30.75
C GLU A 486 -47.52 101.00 -30.26
N LEU A 487 -47.06 101.00 -29.00
CA LEU A 487 -46.37 99.85 -28.40
C LEU A 487 -47.35 98.74 -27.92
N MET A 488 -48.61 99.07 -27.69
CA MET A 488 -49.57 98.20 -27.02
C MET A 488 -49.86 96.86 -27.74
N PRO A 489 -50.04 96.80 -29.08
CA PRO A 489 -50.29 95.52 -29.77
C PRO A 489 -49.15 94.50 -29.58
N ARG A 490 -47.90 94.99 -29.54
CA ARG A 490 -46.74 94.13 -29.28
C ARG A 490 -46.69 93.67 -27.83
N CYS A 491 -47.07 94.52 -26.88
CA CYS A 491 -47.21 94.15 -25.48
C CYS A 491 -48.33 93.11 -25.24
N GLN A 492 -49.46 93.22 -25.95
CA GLN A 492 -50.62 92.34 -25.76
C GLN A 492 -50.27 90.87 -25.97
N THR A 493 -49.57 90.56 -27.06
CA THR A 493 -49.14 89.18 -27.38
C THR A 493 -48.16 88.61 -26.35
N ALA A 494 -47.48 89.47 -25.59
CA ALA A 494 -46.43 89.12 -24.66
C ALA A 494 -46.92 88.76 -23.25
N ILE A 495 -48.16 89.09 -22.85
CA ILE A 495 -48.71 88.78 -21.53
C ILE A 495 -50.07 88.09 -21.73
N PRO A 496 -50.29 86.89 -21.14
CA PRO A 496 -51.45 86.07 -21.49
C PRO A 496 -52.76 86.63 -20.95
N VAL A 497 -52.70 87.41 -19.85
CA VAL A 497 -53.87 88.04 -19.23
C VAL A 497 -53.50 89.47 -18.82
N TRP A 498 -54.28 90.44 -19.28
CA TRP A 498 -54.12 91.85 -18.91
C TRP A 498 -55.27 92.27 -18.00
N ILE A 499 -54.95 92.68 -16.77
CA ILE A 499 -55.94 93.20 -15.82
C ILE A 499 -55.77 94.72 -15.76
N MET A 500 -56.80 95.47 -16.20
CA MET A 500 -56.80 96.93 -16.11
C MET A 500 -58.22 97.53 -16.01
N PRO A 501 -58.39 98.76 -15.46
CA PRO A 501 -59.68 99.43 -15.40
C PRO A 501 -60.24 99.80 -16.79
N LEU A 502 -61.56 99.81 -16.93
CA LEU A 502 -62.26 99.96 -18.21
C LEU A 502 -61.91 101.27 -18.96
N ASN A 503 -61.76 102.38 -18.23
CA ASN A 503 -61.35 103.67 -18.83
C ASN A 503 -59.97 103.59 -19.51
N ARG A 504 -59.04 102.78 -18.97
CA ARG A 504 -57.72 102.56 -19.55
C ARG A 504 -57.74 101.61 -20.74
N VAL A 505 -58.69 100.68 -20.79
CA VAL A 505 -58.89 99.81 -21.95
C VAL A 505 -59.24 100.67 -23.17
N ALA A 506 -60.25 101.53 -23.04
CA ALA A 506 -60.69 102.43 -24.11
C ALA A 506 -59.58 103.40 -24.58
N GLU A 507 -58.68 103.79 -23.66
CA GLU A 507 -57.57 104.68 -23.98
C GLU A 507 -56.39 104.00 -24.68
N ASN A 508 -56.19 102.68 -24.52
CA ASN A 508 -54.96 102.00 -24.93
C ASN A 508 -55.16 100.89 -25.97
N PHE A 509 -56.40 100.46 -26.19
CA PHE A 509 -56.74 99.33 -27.06
C PHE A 509 -57.71 99.80 -28.14
N ASP A 510 -57.60 99.21 -29.32
CA ASP A 510 -58.58 99.43 -30.38
C ASP A 510 -59.78 98.49 -30.15
N PRO A 511 -60.97 99.03 -29.87
CA PRO A 511 -62.16 98.23 -29.63
C PRO A 511 -62.64 97.46 -30.86
N GLN A 512 -62.19 97.79 -32.08
CA GLN A 512 -62.55 97.05 -33.30
C GLN A 512 -61.77 95.74 -33.44
N SER A 513 -60.52 95.68 -32.95
CA SER A 513 -59.65 94.50 -33.12
C SER A 513 -59.58 93.62 -31.87
N ASN A 514 -59.86 94.16 -30.69
CA ASN A 514 -59.54 93.49 -29.42
C ASN A 514 -60.79 92.96 -28.70
N LYS A 515 -60.73 91.70 -28.26
CA LYS A 515 -61.78 91.03 -27.48
C LYS A 515 -61.42 91.07 -25.99
N PHE A 516 -62.42 91.31 -25.15
CA PHE A 516 -62.27 91.38 -23.70
C PHE A 516 -63.29 90.45 -23.04
N ASP A 517 -62.83 89.62 -22.10
CA ASP A 517 -63.70 88.98 -21.11
C ASP A 517 -64.01 90.03 -20.04
N VAL A 518 -65.29 90.37 -19.86
CA VAL A 518 -65.78 91.38 -18.90
C VAL A 518 -66.35 90.71 -17.66
#